data_AF-A0A832AM28-F1
#
_entry.id   AF-A0A832AM28-F1
#
_cell.length_a   1.000
_cell.length_b   1.000
_cell.length_c   1.000
_cell.angle_alpha   90.00
_cell.angle_beta   90.00
_cell.angle_gamma   90.00
#
_symmetry.space_group_name_H-M   'P 1'
#
loop_
_entity.id
_entity.type
_entity.pdbx_description
1 polymer ?
#
loop_
_entity_poly.entity_id
_entity_poly.type
_entity_poly.pdbx_seq_one_letter_code
_entity_poly.pdbx_strand_id
1 'polypeptide(L)'
;DAHTREHIHESPRIMTVPLSILAALSIIGGYVGIPHVLGGGNQFEKFLEPVMGRSHAAPSEEIHMSAGHSATTELLLMVLSVALVLFSIYMAYYFYLKNTALAGRMQKSFSGIYRILYGKYFVDELYGAVIVRPLVSGSIFLWKIVDVILIDGLLNGLAYLVGDISKGFRHMQTGRLRSYVTVFALGVIIIMGIFIFR
;
A
#
# COMPACT_ATOMS: atom_id res chain seq x y z
N ASP A 1 19.17 8.71 35.69
CA ASP A 1 18.48 7.87 36.67
C ASP A 1 19.11 6.49 36.69
N ALA A 2 19.40 5.93 37.87
CA ALA A 2 20.08 4.63 37.98
C ALA A 2 19.17 3.47 37.54
N HIS A 3 17.86 3.60 37.76
CA HIS A 3 16.84 2.62 37.37
C HIS A 3 16.68 2.43 35.86
N THR A 4 16.94 3.46 35.04
CA THR A 4 16.84 3.36 33.57
C THR A 4 18.03 2.61 32.95
N ARG A 5 19.17 2.54 33.66
CA ARG A 5 20.38 1.85 33.18
C ARG A 5 20.30 0.34 33.37
N GLU A 6 19.59 -0.12 34.40
CA GLU A 6 19.41 -1.55 34.68
C GLU A 6 18.55 -2.28 33.63
N HIS A 7 17.70 -1.55 32.90
CA HIS A 7 16.88 -2.13 31.82
C HIS A 7 17.55 -2.09 30.44
N ILE A 8 18.80 -1.66 30.34
CA ILE A 8 19.59 -1.70 29.11
C ILE A 8 20.23 -3.08 29.02
N HIS A 9 19.49 -4.03 28.46
CA HIS A 9 20.02 -5.35 28.16
C HIS A 9 20.48 -5.40 26.71
N GLU A 10 21.51 -6.20 26.44
CA GLU A 10 21.87 -6.55 25.07
C GLU A 10 20.70 -7.29 24.40
N SER A 11 20.51 -7.04 23.11
CA SER A 11 19.47 -7.72 22.35
C SER A 11 19.67 -9.24 22.41
N PRO A 12 18.58 -10.03 22.47
CA PRO A 12 18.69 -11.49 22.49
C PRO A 12 19.48 -12.03 21.30
N ARG A 13 20.14 -13.19 21.48
CA ARG A 13 20.99 -13.82 20.45
C ARG A 13 20.29 -14.03 19.10
N ILE A 14 18.97 -14.15 19.10
CA ILE A 14 18.16 -14.28 17.88
C ILE A 14 18.25 -13.03 16.98
N MET A 15 18.57 -11.86 17.52
CA MET A 15 18.73 -10.59 16.78
C MET A 15 20.20 -10.24 16.55
N THR A 16 21.08 -10.47 17.53
CA THR A 16 22.50 -10.11 17.39
C THR A 16 23.23 -11.00 16.40
N VAL A 17 22.92 -12.30 16.35
CA VAL A 17 23.58 -13.24 15.42
C VAL A 17 23.33 -12.85 13.95
N PRO A 18 22.08 -12.60 13.48
CA PRO A 18 21.84 -12.08 12.13
C PRO A 18 22.55 -10.76 11.85
N LEU A 19 22.53 -9.80 12.80
CA LEU A 19 23.19 -8.50 12.61
C LEU A 19 24.72 -8.64 12.49
N SER A 20 25.35 -9.49 13.29
CA SER A 20 26.78 -9.78 13.20
C SER A 20 27.15 -10.46 11.89
N ILE A 21 26.33 -11.40 11.41
CA ILE A 21 26.54 -12.04 10.09
C ILE A 21 26.43 -10.99 8.98
N LEU A 22 25.41 -10.12 9.01
CA LEU A 22 25.25 -9.03 8.04
C LEU A 22 26.45 -8.06 8.05
N ALA A 23 26.97 -7.73 9.23
CA ALA A 23 28.16 -6.90 9.37
C ALA A 23 29.41 -7.56 8.74
N ALA A 24 29.63 -8.86 9.00
CA ALA A 24 30.72 -9.62 8.40
C ALA A 24 30.58 -9.70 6.86
N LEU A 25 29.37 -9.96 6.37
CA LEU A 25 29.08 -9.98 4.92
C LEU A 25 29.27 -8.60 4.29
N SER A 26 28.95 -7.51 4.98
CA SER A 26 29.19 -6.15 4.48
C SER A 26 30.68 -5.84 4.33
N ILE A 27 31.53 -6.30 5.27
CA ILE A 27 32.99 -6.16 5.17
C ILE A 27 33.53 -6.97 3.99
N ILE A 28 33.10 -8.23 3.85
CA ILE A 28 33.53 -9.11 2.75
C ILE A 28 33.08 -8.53 1.40
N GLY A 29 31.82 -8.07 1.30
CA GLY A 29 31.28 -7.43 0.11
C GLY A 29 32.05 -6.17 -0.28
N GLY A 30 32.40 -5.34 0.71
CA GLY A 30 33.26 -4.17 0.50
C GLY A 30 34.65 -4.56 -0.03
N TYR A 31 35.25 -5.64 0.49
CA TYR A 31 36.56 -6.12 0.05
C TYR A 31 36.56 -6.64 -1.40
N VAL A 32 35.52 -7.37 -1.81
CA VAL A 32 35.41 -7.90 -3.20
C VAL A 32 35.16 -6.77 -4.22
N GLY A 33 34.61 -5.64 -3.78
CA GLY A 33 34.30 -4.47 -4.61
C GLY A 33 35.41 -3.41 -4.72
N ILE A 34 36.63 -3.68 -4.24
CA ILE A 34 37.71 -2.68 -4.22
C ILE A 34 38.17 -2.31 -5.65
N PRO A 35 38.14 -1.02 -6.03
CA PRO A 35 38.64 -0.44 -7.29
C PRO A 35 40.07 -0.89 -7.66
N HIS A 36 40.33 -1.07 -8.97
CA HIS A 36 41.69 -1.33 -9.48
C HIS A 36 42.71 -0.25 -9.07
N VAL A 37 42.27 1.00 -8.89
CA VAL A 37 43.11 2.12 -8.43
C VAL A 37 43.66 1.95 -7.01
N LEU A 38 43.03 1.12 -6.18
CA LEU A 38 43.48 0.78 -4.83
C LEU A 38 44.20 -0.59 -4.76
N GLY A 39 44.48 -1.20 -5.91
CA GLY A 39 45.12 -2.52 -6.01
C GLY A 39 44.16 -3.72 -5.98
N GLY A 40 42.85 -3.47 -6.11
CA GLY A 40 41.82 -4.52 -6.20
C GLY A 40 41.57 -5.03 -7.62
N GLY A 41 40.79 -6.11 -7.76
CA GLY A 41 40.52 -6.76 -9.05
C GLY A 41 39.19 -6.41 -9.72
N ASN A 42 38.36 -5.54 -9.12
CA ASN A 42 36.95 -5.28 -9.47
C ASN A 42 36.17 -6.53 -9.91
N GLN A 43 36.24 -7.60 -9.12
CA GLN A 43 35.60 -8.87 -9.47
C GLN A 43 34.07 -8.74 -9.54
N PHE A 44 33.49 -7.82 -8.76
CA PHE A 44 32.06 -7.48 -8.82
C PHE A 44 31.66 -6.83 -10.14
N GLU A 45 32.47 -5.90 -10.66
CA GLU A 45 32.20 -5.20 -11.92
C GLU A 45 32.20 -6.18 -13.10
N LYS A 46 33.24 -7.03 -13.17
CA LYS A 46 33.38 -8.09 -14.19
C LYS A 46 32.24 -9.12 -14.14
N PHE A 47 31.69 -9.38 -12.96
CA PHE A 47 30.55 -10.28 -12.79
C PHE A 47 29.23 -9.66 -13.28
N LEU A 48 29.06 -8.34 -13.13
CA LEU A 48 27.85 -7.62 -13.55
C LEU A 48 27.87 -7.16 -15.01
N GLU A 49 29.05 -7.04 -15.61
CA GLU A 49 29.29 -6.66 -17.00
C GLU A 49 28.35 -7.36 -18.02
N PRO A 50 28.11 -8.69 -17.95
CA PRO A 50 27.27 -9.39 -18.93
C PRO A 50 25.77 -9.03 -18.84
N VAL A 51 25.31 -8.57 -17.67
CA VAL A 51 23.92 -8.17 -17.43
C VAL A 51 23.72 -6.68 -17.74
N MET A 52 24.75 -5.86 -17.49
CA MET A 52 24.76 -4.43 -17.78
C MET A 52 24.97 -4.11 -19.27
N GLY A 53 25.58 -5.01 -20.06
CA GLY A 53 25.99 -4.78 -21.45
C GLY A 53 24.96 -5.07 -22.56
N ARG A 54 23.67 -5.33 -22.25
CA ARG A 54 22.65 -5.65 -23.29
C ARG A 54 21.47 -4.67 -23.42
N SER A 55 21.45 -3.56 -22.68
CA SER A 55 20.39 -2.55 -22.80
C SER A 55 20.91 -1.21 -23.31
N HIS A 56 21.26 -1.16 -24.59
CA HIS A 56 21.33 0.09 -25.34
C HIS A 56 19.90 0.60 -25.62
N ALA A 57 19.29 1.37 -24.71
CA ALA A 57 18.10 2.17 -24.99
C ALA A 57 17.78 3.22 -23.92
N ALA A 58 18.78 3.97 -23.44
CA ALA A 58 18.57 5.30 -22.86
C ALA A 58 19.92 6.03 -22.88
N PRO A 59 20.01 7.27 -23.41
CA PRO A 59 21.20 8.09 -23.29
C PRO A 59 21.24 8.65 -21.85
N SER A 60 21.45 7.77 -20.87
CA SER A 60 22.07 8.20 -19.62
C SER A 60 23.54 8.38 -19.96
N GLU A 61 23.94 9.65 -20.01
CA GLU A 61 25.33 10.10 -19.99
C GLU A 61 26.25 9.06 -19.37
N GLU A 62 27.28 8.72 -20.13
CA GLU A 62 28.41 7.93 -19.73
C GLU A 62 28.98 8.45 -18.39
N ILE A 63 28.49 7.91 -17.27
CA ILE A 63 29.26 7.77 -16.03
C ILE A 63 29.92 6.37 -16.05
N HIS A 64 30.28 5.90 -17.24
CA HIS A 64 31.43 5.02 -17.43
C HIS A 64 32.59 5.94 -17.82
N MET A 65 33.20 6.55 -16.81
CA MET A 65 34.50 7.24 -16.91
C MET A 65 35.67 6.28 -17.24
N SER A 66 35.39 5.16 -17.90
CA SER A 66 36.31 4.05 -18.17
C SER A 66 37.10 4.22 -19.48
N ALA A 67 37.51 5.45 -19.84
CA ALA A 67 38.25 5.67 -21.08
C ALA A 67 39.30 6.80 -21.08
N GLY A 68 39.72 7.36 -19.93
CA GLY A 68 40.86 8.30 -19.96
C GLY A 68 41.05 9.26 -18.78
N HIS A 69 40.47 9.01 -17.62
CA HIS A 69 40.77 9.83 -16.45
C HIS A 69 42.05 9.32 -15.79
N SER A 70 43.05 10.19 -15.67
CA SER A 70 44.27 9.93 -14.89
C SER A 70 43.88 9.34 -13.53
N ALA A 71 44.60 8.32 -13.04
CA ALA A 71 44.38 7.71 -11.73
C ALA A 71 44.27 8.76 -10.59
N THR A 72 44.84 9.95 -10.82
CA THR A 72 44.72 11.13 -9.95
C THR A 72 43.29 11.65 -9.82
N THR A 73 42.49 11.65 -10.88
CA THR A 73 41.12 12.17 -10.87
C THR A 73 40.17 11.21 -10.14
N GLU A 74 40.34 9.90 -10.34
CA GLU A 74 39.57 8.88 -9.62
C GLU A 74 39.86 8.92 -8.11
N LEU A 75 41.15 9.02 -7.73
CA LEU A 75 41.54 9.19 -6.33
C LEU A 75 41.03 10.51 -5.75
N LEU A 76 41.06 11.60 -6.51
CA LEU A 76 40.55 12.90 -6.06
C LEU A 76 39.06 12.83 -5.74
N LEU A 77 38.25 12.26 -6.65
CA LEU A 77 36.81 12.12 -6.43
C LEU A 77 36.51 11.18 -5.25
N MET A 78 37.26 10.09 -5.10
CA MET A 78 37.15 9.19 -3.96
C MET A 78 37.43 9.91 -2.64
N VAL A 79 38.56 10.61 -2.54
CA VAL A 79 38.93 11.35 -1.33
C VAL A 79 37.92 12.47 -1.04
N LEU A 80 37.47 13.19 -2.07
CA LEU A 80 36.50 14.26 -1.94
C LEU A 80 35.15 13.75 -1.41
N SER A 81 34.67 12.61 -1.95
CA SER A 81 33.42 12.00 -1.49
C SER A 81 33.51 11.54 -0.03
N VAL A 82 34.60 10.88 0.37
CA VAL A 82 34.85 10.48 1.76
C VAL A 82 34.92 11.70 2.67
N ALA A 83 35.62 12.76 2.25
CA ALA A 83 35.70 14.02 3.00
C ALA A 83 34.32 14.67 3.20
N LEU A 84 33.48 14.68 2.17
CA LEU A 84 32.11 15.22 2.23
C LEU A 84 31.24 14.40 3.20
N VAL A 85 31.35 13.08 3.19
CA VAL A 85 30.65 12.20 4.14
C VAL A 85 31.10 12.48 5.57
N LEU A 86 32.41 12.56 5.82
CA LEU A 86 32.95 12.88 7.15
C LEU A 86 32.51 14.26 7.64
N PHE A 87 32.50 15.25 6.74
CA PHE A 87 31.98 16.59 7.05
C PHE A 87 30.48 16.56 7.39
N SER A 88 29.68 15.76 6.68
CA SER A 88 28.26 15.59 6.94
C SER A 88 28.00 14.94 8.31
N ILE A 89 28.76 13.91 8.66
CA ILE A 89 28.69 13.26 9.99
C ILE A 89 29.09 14.25 11.08
N TYR A 90 30.14 15.04 10.87
CA TYR A 90 30.57 16.08 11.81
C TYR A 90 29.48 17.14 12.02
N MET A 91 28.83 17.61 10.93
CA MET A 91 27.70 18.53 11.05
C MET A 91 26.53 17.93 11.81
N ALA A 92 26.17 16.67 11.54
CA ALA A 92 25.13 15.97 12.29
C ALA A 92 25.48 15.88 13.79
N TYR A 93 26.71 15.49 14.12
CA TYR A 93 27.20 15.48 15.50
C TYR A 93 27.08 16.86 16.17
N TYR A 94 27.47 17.93 15.46
CA TYR A 94 27.40 19.29 15.99
C TYR A 94 25.96 19.75 16.26
N PHE A 95 25.04 19.51 15.33
CA PHE A 95 23.62 19.89 15.47
C PHE A 95 22.89 19.07 16.53
N TYR A 96 23.16 17.77 16.64
CA TYR A 96 22.39 16.88 17.51
C TYR A 96 22.99 16.64 18.90
N LEU A 97 24.34 16.67 19.05
CA LEU A 97 24.98 16.44 20.36
C LEU A 97 25.46 17.72 21.02
N LYS A 98 26.05 18.66 20.27
CA LYS A 98 26.70 19.84 20.86
C LYS A 98 25.76 21.04 21.02
N ASN A 99 24.92 21.32 20.04
CA ASN A 99 24.04 22.49 20.08
C ASN A 99 22.69 22.24 19.38
N THR A 100 21.81 21.55 20.10
CA THR A 100 20.43 21.24 19.66
C THR A 100 19.58 22.47 19.38
N ALA A 101 19.92 23.63 19.97
CA ALA A 101 19.22 24.88 19.71
C ALA A 101 19.44 25.39 18.27
N LEU A 102 20.55 25.04 17.63
CA LEU A 102 20.82 25.41 16.23
C LEU A 102 19.88 24.68 15.27
N ALA A 103 19.56 23.41 15.53
CA ALA A 103 18.60 22.66 14.74
C ALA A 103 17.21 23.32 14.79
N GLY A 104 16.77 23.74 15.99
CA GLY A 104 15.51 24.47 16.17
C GLY A 104 15.50 25.85 15.53
N ARG A 105 16.64 26.56 15.50
CA ARG A 105 16.77 27.85 14.78
C ARG A 105 16.70 27.66 13.27
N MET A 106 17.40 26.67 12.71
CA MET A 106 17.34 26.34 11.29
C MET A 106 15.94 25.93 10.86
N GLN A 107 15.21 25.16 11.69
CA GLN A 107 13.81 24.84 11.45
C GLN A 107 12.94 26.09 11.31
N LYS A 108 13.12 27.09 12.18
CA LYS A 108 12.34 28.34 12.13
C LYS A 108 12.70 29.18 10.89
N SER A 109 13.99 29.30 10.57
CA SER A 109 14.46 30.05 9.40
C SER A 109 14.02 29.42 8.07
N PHE A 110 14.01 28.08 7.98
CA PHE A 110 13.62 27.34 6.77
C PHE A 110 12.31 26.58 6.94
N SER A 111 11.34 27.19 7.62
CA SER A 111 10.07 26.52 8.00
C SER A 111 9.30 25.94 6.82
N GLY A 112 9.33 26.58 5.65
CA GLY A 112 8.69 26.08 4.43
C GLY A 112 9.32 24.78 3.90
N ILE A 113 10.64 24.78 3.71
CA ILE A 113 11.39 23.60 3.24
C ILE A 113 11.30 22.49 4.29
N TYR A 114 11.45 22.84 5.57
CA TYR A 114 11.31 21.89 6.67
C TYR A 114 9.93 21.21 6.64
N ARG A 115 8.84 21.98 6.42
CA ARG A 115 7.49 21.42 6.38
C ARG A 115 7.29 20.45 5.21
N ILE A 116 7.86 20.73 4.05
CA ILE A 116 7.80 19.82 2.89
C ILE A 116 8.56 18.53 3.18
N LEU A 117 9.78 18.65 3.69
CA LEU A 117 10.64 17.49 3.99
C LEU A 117 10.08 16.65 5.15
N TYR A 118 9.56 17.32 6.20
CA TYR A 118 8.89 16.70 7.34
C TYR A 118 7.62 15.97 6.92
N GLY A 119 6.83 16.57 6.02
CA GLY A 119 5.67 15.93 5.41
C GLY A 119 6.02 14.87 4.37
N LYS A 120 7.28 14.44 4.24
CA LYS A 120 7.74 13.47 3.22
C LYS A 120 7.27 13.83 1.81
N TYR A 121 7.36 15.11 1.46
CA TYR A 121 6.86 15.67 0.18
C TYR A 121 5.35 15.57 -0.02
N PHE A 122 4.57 15.32 1.03
CA PHE A 122 3.11 15.15 1.02
C PHE A 122 2.62 14.04 0.08
N VAL A 123 3.46 13.06 -0.22
CA VAL A 123 3.13 11.94 -1.12
C VAL A 123 2.04 11.06 -0.48
N ASP A 124 2.18 10.78 0.82
CA ASP A 124 1.24 9.97 1.58
C ASP A 124 -0.15 10.63 1.61
N GLU A 125 -0.21 11.94 1.86
CA GLU A 125 -1.44 12.73 1.89
C GLU A 125 -2.08 12.86 0.52
N LEU A 126 -1.29 13.09 -0.54
CA LEU A 126 -1.78 13.16 -1.91
C LEU A 126 -2.38 11.81 -2.33
N TYR A 127 -1.68 10.71 -2.07
CA TYR A 127 -2.18 9.36 -2.34
C TYR A 127 -3.48 9.10 -1.55
N GLY A 128 -3.50 9.48 -0.28
CA GLY A 128 -4.69 9.38 0.56
C GLY A 128 -5.87 10.18 0.02
N ALA A 129 -5.63 11.41 -0.45
CA ALA A 129 -6.67 12.30 -0.94
C ALA A 129 -7.18 11.92 -2.34
N VAL A 130 -6.29 11.51 -3.25
CA VAL A 130 -6.62 11.26 -4.66
C VAL A 130 -7.09 9.83 -4.88
N ILE A 131 -6.51 8.85 -4.18
CA ILE A 131 -6.79 7.43 -4.44
C ILE A 131 -7.64 6.84 -3.31
N VAL A 132 -7.18 6.94 -2.05
CA VAL A 132 -7.82 6.19 -0.95
C VAL A 132 -9.21 6.72 -0.63
N ARG A 133 -9.36 8.03 -0.37
CA ARG A 133 -10.64 8.62 0.06
C ARG A 133 -11.76 8.45 -0.98
N PRO A 134 -11.54 8.71 -2.29
CA PRO A 134 -12.59 8.52 -3.30
C PRO A 134 -12.99 7.05 -3.44
N LEU A 135 -12.03 6.14 -3.36
CA LEU A 135 -12.28 4.70 -3.49
C LEU A 135 -13.10 4.17 -2.30
N VAL A 136 -12.75 4.57 -1.07
CA VAL A 136 -13.52 4.23 0.14
C VAL A 136 -14.92 4.86 0.09
N SER A 137 -15.03 6.14 -0.27
CA SER A 137 -16.33 6.81 -0.38
C SER A 137 -17.21 6.15 -1.45
N GLY A 138 -16.63 5.77 -2.60
CA GLY A 138 -17.33 5.04 -3.65
C GLY A 138 -17.81 3.67 -3.19
N SER A 139 -16.99 2.94 -2.43
CA SER A 139 -17.37 1.65 -1.84
C SER A 139 -18.54 1.79 -0.86
N ILE A 140 -18.50 2.78 0.03
CA ILE A 140 -19.59 3.04 0.98
C ILE A 140 -20.87 3.44 0.24
N PHE A 141 -20.77 4.23 -0.83
CA PHE A 141 -21.91 4.61 -1.67
C PHE A 141 -22.55 3.37 -2.32
N LEU A 142 -21.75 2.50 -2.94
CA LEU A 142 -22.25 1.27 -3.56
C LEU A 142 -22.93 0.37 -2.52
N TRP A 143 -22.32 0.18 -1.36
CA TRP A 143 -22.95 -0.64 -0.30
C TRP A 143 -24.27 -0.04 0.20
N LYS A 144 -24.30 1.23 0.59
CA LYS A 144 -25.51 1.80 1.19
C LYS A 144 -26.64 2.04 0.19
N ILE A 145 -26.31 2.52 -1.01
CA ILE A 145 -27.33 2.92 -1.98
C ILE A 145 -27.72 1.74 -2.87
N VAL A 146 -26.74 1.01 -3.40
CA VAL A 146 -27.04 -0.07 -4.34
C VAL A 146 -27.48 -1.31 -3.57
N ASP A 147 -26.73 -1.74 -2.56
CA ASP A 147 -27.07 -2.99 -1.87
C ASP A 147 -28.28 -2.83 -0.94
N VAL A 148 -28.13 -2.01 0.10
CA VAL A 148 -29.13 -1.91 1.18
C VAL A 148 -30.44 -1.27 0.72
N ILE A 149 -30.40 -0.26 -0.15
CA ILE A 149 -31.62 0.44 -0.58
C ILE A 149 -32.21 -0.18 -1.84
N LEU A 150 -31.41 -0.39 -2.88
CA LEU A 150 -31.93 -0.88 -4.16
C LEU A 150 -32.14 -2.40 -4.13
N ILE A 151 -31.11 -3.19 -3.87
CA ILE A 151 -31.18 -4.66 -3.96
C ILE A 151 -32.08 -5.21 -2.85
N ASP A 152 -31.75 -4.93 -1.58
CA ASP A 152 -32.53 -5.40 -0.43
C ASP A 152 -33.94 -4.81 -0.44
N GLY A 153 -34.10 -3.54 -0.82
CA GLY A 153 -35.41 -2.90 -0.93
C GLY A 153 -36.30 -3.57 -1.98
N LEU A 154 -35.76 -3.88 -3.16
CA LEU A 154 -36.49 -4.60 -4.21
C LEU A 154 -36.85 -6.02 -3.76
N LEU A 155 -35.90 -6.75 -3.16
CA LEU A 155 -36.11 -8.12 -2.73
C LEU A 155 -37.19 -8.21 -1.63
N ASN A 156 -37.10 -7.35 -0.61
CA ASN A 156 -38.11 -7.27 0.44
C ASN A 156 -39.46 -6.81 -0.11
N GLY A 157 -39.48 -5.85 -1.03
CA GLY A 157 -40.70 -5.40 -1.69
C GLY A 157 -41.43 -6.53 -2.42
N LEU A 158 -40.69 -7.35 -3.17
CA LEU A 158 -41.25 -8.54 -3.81
C LEU A 158 -41.77 -9.55 -2.79
N ALA A 159 -41.03 -9.80 -1.70
CA ALA A 159 -41.46 -10.70 -0.64
C ALA A 159 -42.76 -10.23 0.04
N TYR A 160 -42.89 -8.93 0.32
CA TYR A 160 -44.13 -8.36 0.87
C TYR A 160 -45.30 -8.49 -0.10
N LEU A 161 -45.09 -8.20 -1.39
CA LEU A 161 -46.12 -8.30 -2.42
C LEU A 161 -46.66 -9.73 -2.54
N VAL A 162 -45.77 -10.72 -2.62
CA VAL A 162 -46.16 -12.14 -2.64
C VAL A 162 -46.87 -12.53 -1.33
N GLY A 163 -46.37 -12.04 -0.20
CA GLY A 163 -46.98 -12.28 1.11
C GLY A 163 -48.40 -11.72 1.20
N ASP A 164 -48.65 -10.53 0.66
CA ASP A 164 -49.97 -9.89 0.69
C ASP A 164 -50.96 -10.56 -0.26
N ILE A 165 -50.52 -10.96 -1.46
CA ILE A 165 -51.32 -11.81 -2.36
C ILE A 165 -51.70 -13.11 -1.64
N SER A 166 -50.72 -13.77 -1.00
CA SER A 166 -50.94 -15.03 -0.28
C SER A 166 -51.92 -14.86 0.88
N LYS A 167 -51.84 -13.76 1.64
CA LYS A 167 -52.83 -13.42 2.67
C LYS A 167 -54.22 -13.22 2.06
N GLY A 168 -54.33 -12.54 0.91
CA GLY A 168 -55.59 -12.38 0.19
C GLY A 168 -56.24 -13.72 -0.18
N PHE A 169 -55.48 -14.60 -0.84
CA PHE A 169 -55.92 -15.95 -1.17
C PHE A 169 -56.30 -16.79 0.06
N ARG A 170 -55.59 -16.61 1.18
CA ARG A 170 -55.91 -17.30 2.43
C ARG A 170 -57.29 -16.95 2.97
N HIS A 171 -57.76 -15.71 2.80
CA HIS A 171 -59.11 -15.31 3.24
C HIS A 171 -60.23 -15.88 2.35
N MET A 172 -59.93 -16.26 1.10
CA MET A 172 -60.89 -16.98 0.24
C MET A 172 -61.11 -18.44 0.69
N GLN A 173 -60.16 -19.01 1.46
CA GLN A 173 -60.27 -20.35 2.03
C GLN A 173 -61.03 -20.30 3.37
N THR A 174 -62.36 -20.31 3.29
CA THR A 174 -63.24 -20.14 4.47
C THR A 174 -63.40 -21.38 5.36
N GLY A 175 -62.87 -22.53 4.96
CA GLY A 175 -62.94 -23.79 5.72
C GLY A 175 -64.35 -24.40 5.86
N ARG A 176 -65.37 -23.77 5.27
CA ARG A 176 -66.77 -24.21 5.33
C ARG A 176 -67.13 -25.04 4.10
N LEU A 177 -67.45 -26.33 4.29
CA LEU A 177 -67.84 -27.26 3.21
C LEU A 177 -68.93 -26.70 2.29
N ARG A 178 -69.94 -26.01 2.86
CA ARG A 178 -71.03 -25.39 2.09
C ARG A 178 -70.52 -24.43 1.02
N SER A 179 -69.57 -23.56 1.35
CA SER A 179 -69.02 -22.57 0.41
C SER A 179 -68.28 -23.24 -0.75
N TYR A 180 -67.54 -24.33 -0.50
CA TYR A 180 -66.88 -25.09 -1.56
C TYR A 180 -67.86 -25.78 -2.50
N VAL A 181 -68.92 -26.39 -1.96
CA VAL A 181 -69.95 -27.06 -2.76
C VAL A 181 -70.67 -26.07 -3.68
N THR A 182 -70.98 -24.86 -3.19
CA THR A 182 -71.59 -23.81 -4.02
C THR A 182 -70.69 -23.38 -5.18
N VAL A 183 -69.39 -23.17 -4.92
CA VAL A 183 -68.42 -22.80 -5.97
C VAL A 183 -68.24 -23.93 -6.98
N PHE A 184 -68.19 -25.19 -6.53
CA PHE A 184 -68.12 -26.36 -7.40
C PHE A 184 -69.35 -26.47 -8.32
N ALA A 185 -70.56 -26.35 -7.77
CA ALA A 185 -71.79 -26.41 -8.56
C ALA A 185 -71.86 -25.28 -9.61
N LEU A 186 -71.50 -24.05 -9.22
CA LEU A 186 -71.37 -22.93 -10.15
C LEU A 186 -70.36 -23.22 -11.27
N GLY A 187 -69.19 -23.78 -10.93
CA GLY A 187 -68.17 -24.16 -11.89
C GLY A 187 -68.68 -25.19 -12.92
N VAL A 188 -69.41 -26.22 -12.47
CA VAL A 188 -70.01 -27.23 -13.36
C VAL A 188 -71.04 -26.61 -14.30
N ILE A 189 -71.90 -25.74 -13.79
CA ILE A 189 -72.92 -25.05 -14.61
C ILE A 189 -72.26 -24.17 -15.68
N ILE A 190 -71.22 -23.42 -15.31
CA ILE A 190 -70.47 -22.57 -16.26
C ILE A 190 -69.80 -23.42 -17.33
N ILE A 191 -69.14 -24.52 -16.95
CA ILE A 191 -68.48 -25.42 -17.91
C ILE A 191 -69.49 -26.05 -18.86
N MET A 192 -70.62 -26.56 -18.36
CA MET A 192 -71.70 -27.08 -19.21
C MET A 192 -72.27 -26.00 -20.12
N GLY A 193 -72.49 -24.79 -19.61
CA GLY A 193 -72.94 -23.66 -20.41
C GLY A 193 -71.98 -23.36 -21.56
N ILE A 194 -70.68 -23.21 -21.26
CA ILE A 194 -69.65 -22.98 -22.29
C ILE A 194 -69.64 -24.13 -23.30
N PHE A 195 -69.82 -25.38 -22.87
CA PHE A 195 -69.79 -26.54 -23.76
C PHE A 195 -71.04 -26.66 -24.64
N ILE A 196 -72.20 -26.18 -24.19
CA ILE A 196 -73.46 -26.18 -24.94
C ILE A 196 -73.49 -25.02 -25.96
N PHE A 197 -72.89 -23.88 -25.62
CA PHE A 197 -72.83 -22.68 -26.48
C PHE A 197 -71.59 -22.63 -27.38
N ARG A 198 -70.76 -23.66 -27.37
CA ARG A 198 -69.59 -23.84 -28.24
C ARG A 198 -69.84 -24.99 -29.20
#